data_AF-A0A0K1QBS5-F1
#
_entry.id   AF-A0A0K1QBS5-F1
#
_cell.length_a   1.000
_cell.length_b   1.000
_cell.length_c   1.000
_cell.angle_alpha   90.00
_cell.angle_beta   90.00
_cell.angle_gamma   90.00
#
_symmetry.space_group_name_H-M   'P 1'
#
loop_
_entity.id
_entity.type
_entity.pdbx_description
1 polymer ?
#
loop_
_entity_poly.entity_id
_entity_poly.type
_entity_poly.pdbx_seq_one_letter_code
_entity_poly.pdbx_strand_id
1 'polypeptide(L)'
;MPLANSYLDVDGLKAYGLAPDALVDGAHLPPSPPALRAAWRTFVEARLRYWTSEINAKLTKRYAVSLKEPFVETVLGWLAALVTPDLYRKRGWDPSDAQASDLIEQADKVAEKLQEAADAKDGLYELPLRQDTSESGVEKGGPLFYSEADPYTWTDVQAEAIRGR
;
A
#
# COMPACT_ATOMS: atom_id res chain seq x y z
N MET A 1 -3.13 10.88 -16.57
CA MET A 1 -2.91 9.45 -16.93
C MET A 1 -1.76 9.01 -16.06
N PRO A 2 -1.90 7.90 -15.30
CA PRO A 2 -0.87 7.46 -14.37
C PRO A 2 0.49 7.35 -15.07
N LEU A 3 1.56 7.72 -14.36
CA LEU A 3 2.92 7.53 -14.85
C LEU A 3 3.16 6.03 -15.09
N ALA A 4 3.96 5.69 -16.10
CA ALA A 4 4.35 4.30 -16.33
C ALA A 4 4.91 3.69 -15.03
N ASN A 5 4.25 2.61 -14.56
CA ASN A 5 4.57 1.88 -13.32
C ASN A 5 4.25 2.63 -12.00
N SER A 6 3.27 3.52 -11.99
CA SER A 6 2.72 4.17 -10.79
C SER A 6 1.20 4.20 -10.83
N TYR A 7 0.53 4.14 -9.68
CA TYR A 7 -0.93 4.32 -9.62
C TYR A 7 -1.37 5.78 -9.72
N LEU A 8 -0.48 6.72 -9.39
CA LEU A 8 -0.72 8.16 -9.47
C LEU A 8 0.33 8.86 -10.34
N ASP A 9 -0.09 9.92 -11.03
CA ASP A 9 0.77 10.93 -11.62
C ASP A 9 0.92 12.14 -10.67
N VAL A 10 1.69 13.15 -11.09
CA VAL A 10 1.92 14.36 -10.28
C VAL A 10 0.62 15.12 -10.02
N ASP A 11 -0.31 15.14 -10.98
CA ASP A 11 -1.59 15.83 -10.84
C ASP A 11 -2.54 15.05 -9.91
N GLY A 12 -2.54 13.73 -9.99
CA GLY A 12 -3.23 12.85 -9.04
C GLY A 12 -2.69 12.99 -7.62
N LEU A 13 -1.37 13.18 -7.45
CA LEU A 13 -0.80 13.45 -6.12
C LEU A 13 -1.33 14.77 -5.53
N LYS A 14 -1.59 15.80 -6.33
CA LYS A 14 -2.22 17.04 -5.86
C LYS A 14 -3.69 16.84 -5.49
N ALA A 15 -4.40 16.00 -6.24
CA ALA A 15 -5.81 15.73 -6.00
C ALA A 15 -6.06 14.91 -4.72
N TYR A 16 -5.19 13.93 -4.43
CA TYR A 16 -5.37 13.00 -3.30
C TYR A 16 -4.45 13.28 -2.10
N GLY A 17 -3.37 14.04 -2.31
CA GLY A 17 -2.36 14.30 -1.28
C GLY A 17 -2.68 15.48 -0.37
N LEU A 18 -2.04 15.50 0.79
CA LEU A 18 -2.12 16.61 1.75
C LEU A 18 -0.97 17.62 1.57
N ALA A 19 -0.02 17.31 0.69
CA ALA A 19 1.02 18.25 0.30
C ALA A 19 0.42 19.43 -0.49
N PRO A 20 0.75 20.69 -0.17
CA PRO A 20 0.37 21.82 -0.98
C PRO A 20 0.88 21.68 -2.42
N ASP A 21 0.09 22.10 -3.40
CA ASP A 21 0.46 22.06 -4.82
C ASP A 21 1.82 22.73 -5.10
N ALA A 22 2.10 23.82 -4.39
CA ALA A 22 3.38 24.54 -4.45
C ALA A 22 4.59 23.67 -4.03
N LEU A 23 4.41 22.71 -3.11
CA LEU A 23 5.45 21.76 -2.75
C LEU A 23 5.64 20.73 -3.86
N VAL A 24 4.54 20.20 -4.38
CA VAL A 24 4.57 19.19 -5.45
C VAL A 24 5.22 19.76 -6.72
N ASP A 25 4.91 21.00 -7.08
CA ASP A 25 5.47 21.70 -8.24
C ASP A 25 6.90 22.23 -8.04
N GLY A 26 7.42 22.16 -6.80
CA GLY A 26 8.75 22.68 -6.49
C GLY A 26 8.83 24.21 -6.45
N ALA A 27 7.72 24.92 -6.24
CA ALA A 27 7.66 26.39 -6.17
C ALA A 27 8.38 26.96 -4.93
N HIS A 28 8.62 26.13 -3.92
CA HIS A 28 9.43 26.47 -2.74
C HIS A 28 10.93 26.59 -3.04
N LEU A 29 11.40 26.03 -4.16
CA LEU A 29 12.79 26.15 -4.58
C LEU A 29 13.05 27.57 -5.08
N PRO A 30 14.25 28.13 -4.86
CA PRO A 30 14.59 29.46 -5.35
C PRO A 30 14.39 29.54 -6.88
N PRO A 31 14.17 30.75 -7.44
CA PRO A 31 14.09 30.99 -8.87
C PRO A 31 15.47 30.78 -9.52
N SER A 32 15.90 29.54 -9.55
CA SER A 32 17.15 29.02 -10.08
C SER A 32 16.81 28.22 -11.35
N PRO A 33 17.77 27.79 -12.19
CA PRO A 33 17.49 27.40 -13.57
C PRO A 33 16.49 26.24 -13.67
N PRO A 34 15.76 26.11 -14.80
CA PRO A 34 14.70 25.11 -15.00
C PRO A 34 15.11 23.67 -14.66
N ALA A 35 16.41 23.37 -14.65
CA ALA A 35 17.00 22.10 -14.22
C ALA A 35 16.64 21.69 -12.78
N LEU A 36 16.53 22.62 -11.82
CA LEU A 36 16.21 22.29 -10.42
C LEU A 36 14.76 21.84 -10.24
N ARG A 37 13.82 22.51 -10.93
CA ARG A 37 12.41 22.09 -10.95
C ARG A 37 12.23 20.77 -11.69
N ALA A 38 12.98 20.55 -12.77
CA ALA A 38 13.00 19.26 -13.46
C ALA A 38 13.52 18.14 -12.53
N ALA A 39 14.62 18.38 -11.81
CA ALA A 39 15.16 17.42 -10.84
C ALA A 39 14.17 17.12 -9.69
N TRP A 40 13.45 18.14 -9.20
CA TRP A 40 12.38 17.96 -8.21
C TRP A 40 11.25 17.08 -8.74
N ARG A 41 10.74 17.38 -9.94
CA ARG A 41 9.72 16.54 -10.59
C ARG A 41 10.20 15.10 -10.74
N THR A 42 11.41 14.88 -11.23
CA THR A 42 11.99 13.52 -11.33
C THR A 42 12.04 12.81 -9.97
N PHE A 43 12.33 13.55 -8.89
CA PHE A 43 12.29 13.00 -7.53
C PHE A 43 10.87 12.59 -7.10
N VAL A 44 9.86 13.45 -7.33
CA VAL A 44 8.45 13.14 -7.03
C VAL A 44 8.00 11.87 -7.79
N GLU A 45 8.29 11.83 -9.08
CA GLU A 45 7.95 10.68 -9.94
C GLU A 45 8.67 9.40 -9.49
N ALA A 46 9.93 9.49 -9.06
CA ALA A 46 10.67 8.37 -8.50
C ALA A 46 10.07 7.85 -7.19
N ARG A 47 9.58 8.74 -6.30
CA ARG A 47 8.91 8.33 -5.06
C ARG A 47 7.57 7.66 -5.31
N LEU A 48 6.79 8.18 -6.25
CA LEU A 48 5.53 7.57 -6.67
C LEU A 48 5.75 6.13 -7.17
N ARG A 49 6.77 5.90 -8.01
CA ARG A 49 7.13 4.57 -8.50
C ARG A 49 7.61 3.64 -7.38
N TYR A 50 8.46 4.13 -6.48
CA TYR A 50 8.93 3.31 -5.37
C TYR A 50 7.79 2.86 -4.47
N TRP A 51 6.93 3.78 -4.02
CA TRP A 51 5.85 3.41 -3.11
C TRP A 51 4.81 2.53 -3.79
N THR A 52 4.57 2.73 -5.09
CA THR A 52 3.77 1.80 -5.90
C THR A 52 4.37 0.40 -5.87
N SER A 53 5.68 0.26 -6.05
CA SER A 53 6.39 -1.02 -5.98
C SER A 53 6.27 -1.68 -4.60
N GLU A 54 6.39 -0.91 -3.52
CA GLU A 54 6.26 -1.42 -2.15
C GLU A 54 4.83 -1.89 -1.84
N ILE A 55 3.82 -1.11 -2.23
CA ILE A 55 2.41 -1.50 -2.12
C ILE A 55 2.18 -2.81 -2.88
N ASN A 56 2.69 -2.90 -4.11
CA ASN A 56 2.61 -4.09 -4.93
C ASN A 56 3.27 -5.31 -4.29
N ALA A 57 4.47 -5.14 -3.72
CA ALA A 57 5.17 -6.22 -3.04
C ALA A 57 4.40 -6.74 -1.82
N LYS A 58 3.78 -5.85 -1.04
CA LYS A 58 2.95 -6.22 0.12
C LYS A 58 1.65 -6.91 -0.30
N LEU A 59 0.94 -6.34 -1.27
CA LEU A 59 -0.36 -6.85 -1.71
C LEU A 59 -0.26 -8.15 -2.52
N THR A 60 0.89 -8.45 -3.14
CA THR A 60 1.06 -9.65 -4.00
C THR A 60 0.77 -10.96 -3.27
N LYS A 61 0.83 -10.99 -1.94
CA LYS A 61 0.51 -12.17 -1.13
C LYS A 61 -0.95 -12.58 -1.24
N ARG A 62 -1.86 -11.62 -1.37
CA ARG A 62 -3.32 -11.83 -1.30
C ARG A 62 -4.06 -11.41 -2.59
N TYR A 63 -3.55 -10.41 -3.30
CA TYR A 63 -4.18 -9.80 -4.48
C TYR A 63 -3.40 -10.06 -5.77
N ALA A 64 -4.09 -9.98 -6.91
CA ALA A 64 -3.46 -9.83 -8.22
C ALA A 64 -2.75 -8.48 -8.30
N VAL A 65 -1.47 -8.50 -8.63
CA VAL A 65 -0.65 -7.30 -8.77
C VAL A 65 0.00 -7.31 -10.16
N SER A 66 0.00 -6.22 -10.92
CA SER A 66 -0.52 -4.87 -10.59
C SER A 66 -2.05 -4.78 -10.66
N LEU A 67 -2.63 -3.91 -9.82
CA LEU A 67 -4.07 -3.62 -9.85
C LEU A 67 -4.49 -3.05 -11.21
N LYS A 68 -5.73 -3.28 -11.62
CA LYS A 68 -6.27 -2.82 -12.91
C LYS A 68 -7.05 -1.52 -12.73
N GLU A 69 -7.04 -0.69 -13.77
CA GLU A 69 -7.89 0.49 -13.80
C GLU A 69 -9.38 0.11 -13.89
N PRO A 70 -10.29 0.87 -13.25
CA PRO A 70 -10.03 2.01 -12.37
C PRO A 70 -9.46 1.58 -11.01
N PHE A 71 -8.38 2.24 -10.58
CA PHE A 71 -7.74 1.93 -9.31
C PHE A 71 -8.63 2.29 -8.13
N VAL A 72 -8.54 1.49 -7.07
CA VAL A 72 -9.31 1.70 -5.84
C VAL A 72 -8.87 3.00 -5.17
N GLU A 73 -9.82 3.89 -4.85
CA GLU A 73 -9.53 5.22 -4.26
C GLU A 73 -8.74 5.12 -2.95
N THR A 74 -8.99 4.08 -2.17
CA THR A 74 -8.23 3.76 -0.94
C THR A 74 -6.74 3.60 -1.22
N VAL A 75 -6.36 2.91 -2.29
CA VAL A 75 -4.95 2.70 -2.68
C VAL A 75 -4.31 3.99 -3.18
N LEU A 76 -5.09 4.83 -3.88
CA LEU A 76 -4.64 6.16 -4.31
C LEU A 76 -4.35 7.06 -3.09
N GLY A 77 -5.25 7.07 -2.11
CA GLY A 77 -5.07 7.80 -0.85
C GLY A 77 -3.86 7.30 -0.05
N TRP A 78 -3.64 5.99 0.02
CA TRP A 78 -2.46 5.42 0.68
C TRP A 78 -1.16 5.83 0.00
N LEU A 79 -1.10 5.75 -1.33
CA LEU A 79 0.07 6.18 -2.09
C LEU A 79 0.39 7.66 -1.85
N ALA A 80 -0.63 8.52 -1.85
CA ALA A 80 -0.47 9.95 -1.61
C ALA A 80 0.01 10.24 -0.17
N ALA A 81 -0.54 9.55 0.83
CA ALA A 81 -0.14 9.68 2.23
C ALA A 81 1.31 9.23 2.47
N LEU A 82 1.79 8.19 1.79
CA LEU A 82 3.16 7.68 1.92
C LEU A 82 4.19 8.59 1.21
N VAL A 83 3.84 9.19 0.08
CA VAL A 83 4.75 10.08 -0.67
C VAL A 83 4.89 11.45 -0.01
N THR A 84 3.82 11.97 0.59
CA THR A 84 3.78 13.30 1.22
C THR A 84 4.94 13.56 2.22
N PRO A 85 5.23 12.69 3.20
CA PRO A 85 6.32 12.91 4.14
C PRO A 85 7.71 12.89 3.46
N ASP A 86 7.90 12.13 2.38
CA ASP A 86 9.17 12.12 1.63
C ASP A 86 9.45 13.48 0.97
N LEU A 87 8.39 14.17 0.50
CA LEU A 87 8.52 15.51 -0.08
C LEU A 87 8.96 16.53 0.97
N TYR A 88 8.31 16.52 2.14
CA TYR A 88 8.68 17.40 3.26
C TYR A 88 10.09 17.11 3.77
N ARG A 89 10.47 15.83 3.85
CA ARG A 89 11.82 15.42 4.23
C ARG A 89 12.87 15.94 3.25
N LYS A 90 12.61 15.85 1.94
CA LYS A 90 13.53 16.34 0.90
C LYS A 90 13.66 17.87 0.89
N ARG A 91 12.57 18.58 1.17
CA ARG A 91 12.56 20.05 1.30
C ARG A 91 13.43 20.55 2.47
N GLY A 92 13.64 19.70 3.49
CA GLY A 92 14.35 20.08 4.71
C GLY A 92 13.36 20.52 5.78
N TRP A 93 12.85 19.55 6.53
CA TRP A 93 11.84 19.74 7.56
C TRP A 93 12.40 20.47 8.78
N ASP A 94 11.64 21.43 9.33
CA ASP A 94 11.77 21.86 10.73
C ASP A 94 11.15 20.80 11.68
N PRO A 95 11.95 20.15 12.55
CA PRO A 95 11.50 19.09 13.44
C PRO A 95 10.55 19.53 14.57
N SER A 96 10.21 20.83 14.66
CA SER A 96 9.33 21.39 15.70
C SER A 96 7.89 21.64 15.25
N ASP A 97 7.57 21.40 13.98
CA ASP A 97 6.24 21.66 13.43
C ASP A 97 5.24 20.55 13.81
N ALA A 98 4.15 20.90 14.50
CA ALA A 98 3.10 19.95 14.89
C ALA A 98 2.41 19.30 13.67
N GLN A 99 2.38 19.97 12.52
CA GLN A 99 1.87 19.39 11.28
C GLN A 99 2.76 18.23 10.79
N ALA A 100 4.02 18.19 11.25
CA ALA A 100 4.95 17.14 10.90
C ALA A 100 4.67 15.80 11.55
N SER A 101 4.42 15.84 12.85
CA SER A 101 4.02 14.64 13.59
C SER A 101 2.74 14.07 13.02
N ASP A 102 1.77 14.91 12.66
CA ASP A 102 0.49 14.47 12.12
C ASP A 102 0.64 13.75 10.78
N LEU A 103 1.51 14.26 9.89
CA LEU A 103 1.77 13.63 8.59
C LEU A 103 2.52 12.30 8.72
N ILE A 104 3.45 12.19 9.66
CA ILE A 104 4.16 10.94 9.94
C ILE A 104 3.19 9.92 10.55
N GLU A 105 2.39 10.32 11.52
CA GLU A 105 1.39 9.45 12.16
C GLU A 105 0.36 8.94 11.14
N GLN A 106 -0.04 9.78 10.18
CA GLN A 106 -0.91 9.35 9.09
C GLN A 106 -0.23 8.34 8.16
N ALA A 107 1.04 8.55 7.82
CA ALA A 107 1.80 7.60 7.02
C ALA A 107 1.96 6.25 7.74
N ASP A 108 2.20 6.27 9.05
CA ASP A 108 2.29 5.07 9.89
C ASP A 108 0.96 4.32 9.96
N LYS A 109 -0.16 5.03 10.19
CA LYS A 109 -1.51 4.44 10.14
C LYS A 109 -1.82 3.82 8.77
N VAL A 110 -1.36 4.44 7.69
CA VAL A 110 -1.50 3.88 6.33
C VAL A 110 -0.65 2.64 6.16
N ALA A 111 0.58 2.62 6.68
CA ALA A 111 1.44 1.44 6.65
C ALA A 111 0.84 0.27 7.44
N GLU A 112 0.19 0.55 8.57
CA GLU A 112 -0.58 -0.43 9.36
C GLU A 112 -1.77 -0.97 8.56
N LYS A 113 -2.62 -0.11 8.00
CA LYS A 113 -3.76 -0.54 7.15
C LYS A 113 -3.32 -1.36 5.94
N LEU A 114 -2.20 -0.98 5.31
CA LEU A 114 -1.62 -1.73 4.21
C LEU A 114 -1.12 -3.10 4.67
N GLN A 115 -0.55 -3.18 5.88
CA GLN A 115 -0.12 -4.43 6.48
C GLN A 115 -1.33 -5.33 6.82
N GLU A 116 -2.41 -4.76 7.37
CA GLU A 116 -3.67 -5.47 7.61
C GLU A 116 -4.30 -5.97 6.31
N ALA A 117 -4.31 -5.15 5.26
CA ALA A 117 -4.83 -5.57 3.94
C ALA A 117 -3.99 -6.70 3.32
N ALA A 118 -2.68 -6.67 3.53
CA ALA A 118 -1.76 -7.71 3.07
C ALA A 118 -1.83 -9.00 3.91
N ASP A 119 -2.29 -8.93 5.16
CA ASP A 119 -2.46 -10.11 6.01
C ASP A 119 -3.67 -10.93 5.53
N ALA A 120 -3.42 -12.22 5.28
CA ALA A 120 -4.40 -13.16 4.76
C ALA A 120 -5.19 -13.87 5.86
N LYS A 121 -4.77 -13.79 7.13
CA LYS A 121 -5.36 -14.55 8.23
C LYS A 121 -6.39 -13.74 9.03
N ASP A 122 -6.01 -12.54 9.46
CA ASP A 122 -6.80 -11.71 10.39
C ASP A 122 -7.08 -10.29 9.84
N GLY A 123 -6.75 -10.04 8.57
CA GLY A 123 -6.83 -8.72 7.94
C GLY A 123 -8.27 -8.24 7.73
N LEU A 124 -8.67 -7.16 8.43
CA LEU A 124 -9.99 -6.53 8.34
C LEU A 124 -10.24 -5.77 7.03
N TYR A 125 -9.17 -5.39 6.33
CA TYR A 125 -9.25 -4.67 5.06
C TYR A 125 -9.23 -5.64 3.88
N GLU A 126 -10.32 -5.62 3.11
CA GLU A 126 -10.41 -6.32 1.84
C GLU A 126 -10.55 -5.29 0.72
N LEU A 127 -9.61 -5.31 -0.22
CA LEU A 127 -9.63 -4.40 -1.37
C LEU A 127 -10.37 -5.06 -2.53
N PRO A 128 -11.25 -4.33 -3.24
CA PRO A 128 -11.83 -4.82 -4.48
C PRO A 128 -10.77 -4.87 -5.60
N LEU A 129 -10.98 -5.73 -6.60
CA LEU A 129 -10.09 -5.85 -7.77
C LEU A 129 -9.99 -4.54 -8.57
N ARG A 130 -11.08 -3.78 -8.61
CA ARG A 130 -11.26 -2.49 -9.28
C ARG A 130 -12.26 -1.63 -8.50
N GLN A 131 -12.23 -0.31 -8.67
CA GLN A 131 -13.17 0.59 -7.98
C GLN A 131 -14.64 0.36 -8.38
N ASP A 132 -14.89 -0.13 -9.60
CA ASP A 132 -16.23 -0.32 -10.17
C ASP A 132 -16.86 -1.69 -9.90
N THR A 133 -16.20 -2.56 -9.11
CA THR A 133 -16.72 -3.88 -8.77
C THR A 133 -16.92 -4.04 -7.27
N SER A 134 -17.97 -4.76 -6.88
CA SER A 134 -18.21 -5.22 -5.52
C SER A 134 -17.58 -6.59 -5.24
N GLU A 135 -16.87 -7.17 -6.22
CA GLU A 135 -16.18 -8.45 -6.07
C GLU A 135 -14.89 -8.30 -5.26
N SER A 136 -14.67 -9.25 -4.34
CA SER A 136 -13.42 -9.33 -3.58
C SER A 136 -12.23 -9.48 -4.52
N GLY A 137 -11.15 -8.74 -4.24
CA GLY A 137 -9.91 -8.82 -5.00
C GLY A 137 -8.96 -9.94 -4.59
N VAL A 138 -9.36 -10.79 -3.63
CA VAL A 138 -8.51 -11.86 -3.10
C VAL A 138 -8.42 -13.00 -4.10
N GLU A 139 -7.33 -13.05 -4.86
CA GLU A 139 -7.06 -14.15 -5.81
C GLU A 139 -6.30 -15.32 -5.16
N LYS A 140 -5.59 -15.06 -4.06
CA LYS A 140 -4.77 -16.06 -3.35
C LYS A 140 -5.39 -16.34 -1.99
N GLY A 141 -6.12 -17.44 -1.90
CA GLY A 141 -6.69 -17.93 -0.64
C GLY A 141 -5.58 -18.29 0.37
N GLY A 142 -5.96 -18.32 1.66
CA GLY A 142 -5.05 -18.60 2.77
C GLY A 142 -4.32 -19.95 2.65
N PRO A 143 -3.36 -20.24 3.56
CA PRO A 143 -2.55 -21.45 3.51
C PRO A 143 -3.46 -22.67 3.36
N LEU A 144 -3.22 -23.48 2.32
CA LEU A 144 -3.86 -24.78 2.17
C LEU A 144 -3.46 -25.61 3.40
N PHE A 145 -4.36 -25.69 4.38
CA PHE A 145 -4.19 -26.60 5.51
C PHE A 145 -4.25 -28.00 4.94
N TYR A 146 -3.10 -28.64 4.85
CA TYR A 146 -3.00 -30.05 4.57
C TYR A 146 -3.24 -30.77 5.91
N SER A 147 -4.48 -31.18 6.16
CA SER A 147 -4.76 -32.17 7.20
C SER A 147 -4.36 -33.53 6.65
N GLU A 148 -3.07 -33.85 6.72
CA GLU A 148 -2.67 -35.24 6.64
C GLU A 148 -3.29 -35.91 7.86
N ALA A 149 -4.41 -36.62 7.67
CA ALA A 149 -4.93 -37.48 8.71
C ALA A 149 -3.81 -38.48 9.01
N ASP A 150 -3.27 -38.43 10.22
CA ASP A 150 -2.14 -39.27 10.62
C ASP A 150 -2.52 -40.73 10.28
N PRO A 151 -1.68 -41.48 9.54
CA PRO A 151 -1.95 -42.87 9.18
C PRO A 151 -2.25 -43.77 10.39
N TYR A 152 -2.03 -43.33 11.62
CA TYR A 152 -2.39 -44.08 12.83
C TYR A 152 -3.74 -43.70 13.44
N THR A 153 -4.39 -42.62 12.98
CA THR A 153 -5.70 -42.17 13.48
C THR A 153 -6.76 -43.29 13.41
N TRP A 154 -6.74 -44.12 12.36
CA TRP A 154 -7.66 -45.26 12.24
C TRP A 154 -7.36 -46.37 13.26
N THR A 155 -6.10 -46.54 13.65
CA THR A 155 -5.66 -47.53 14.64
C THR A 155 -6.11 -47.12 16.04
N ASP A 156 -5.97 -45.83 16.37
CA ASP A 156 -6.38 -45.29 17.66
C ASP A 156 -7.90 -45.32 17.85
N VAL A 157 -8.66 -44.94 16.81
CA VAL A 157 -10.14 -45.02 16.81
C VAL A 157 -10.62 -46.47 16.97
N GLN A 158 -9.95 -47.44 16.34
CA GLN A 158 -10.27 -48.86 16.56
C GLN A 158 -9.92 -49.33 17.97
N ALA A 159 -8.76 -48.93 18.51
CA ALA A 159 -8.35 -49.27 19.87
C ALA A 159 -9.33 -48.72 20.92
N GLU A 160 -9.82 -47.50 20.72
CA GLU A 160 -10.80 -46.85 21.58
C GLU A 160 -12.18 -47.53 21.47
N ALA A 161 -12.62 -47.88 20.25
CA ALA A 161 -13.86 -48.64 20.03
C ALA A 161 -13.85 -50.04 20.67
N ILE A 162 -12.68 -50.67 20.80
CA ILE A 162 -12.51 -51.97 21.46
C ILE A 162 -12.43 -51.80 22.99
N ARG A 163 -11.76 -50.76 23.50
CA ARG A 163 -11.61 -50.50 24.94
C ARG A 163 -12.87 -49.89 25.59
N GLY A 164 -13.78 -49.31 24.81
CA GLY A 164 -15.05 -48.76 25.25
C GLY A 164 -16.21 -49.77 25.38
N ARG A 165 -15.93 -51.07 25.24
CA ARG A 165 -16.84 -52.20 25.55
C ARG A 165 -16.27 -53.04 26.68
#